data_AF-A0A6I2VLE7-F1
#
_entry.id   AF-A0A6I2VLE7-F1
#
_cell.length_a   1.000
_cell.length_b   1.000
_cell.length_c   1.000
_cell.angle_alpha   90.00
_cell.angle_beta   90.00
_cell.angle_gamma   90.00
#
_symmetry.space_group_name_H-M   'P 1'
#
loop_
_entity.id
_entity.type
_entity.pdbx_description
1 polymer ?
#
loop_
_entity_poly.entity_id
_entity_poly.type
_entity_poly.pdbx_seq_one_letter_code
_entity_poly.pdbx_strand_id
1 'polypeptide(L)'
;RARSKRAEVNDRVLLDAARAMTVDLGWDAVNLHAVAKRVGMTSRAMDDRFGSRTSVAVAVWMDGPGAAVTSGIVELVDALVPGAGESGQDLQAAIAGVDRLLRPDDTLAAALEVMCAATFDSKLRDAIAIDLERALGKRLVLDPLGAPRHQIVAAQVAYVVVTALGLLLAYRRPGAASVNLSPLVEDFAQALANASTPAKLPDVESPQMKLEFETAAADPYEALLQGTLIEVADHGYAASTLARIVAAVGVTQGLVYARHKNKLELFMAATAWRHEAAIQENAAMFAALAHRIGPGRADAVLWREYMRPEHQRGRSLALEQLRVGWREPVLQAATDAAEAAFTEATAASNPGIDRESIVSRIHLDFAQGYGAELLPTFIPLAWSLPFDVVTVPLLGGPRREGIQQPLV
;
A
#
# COMPACT_ATOMS: atom_id res chain seq x y z
N ARG A 1 -13.74 28.81 -23.29
CA ARG A 1 -14.81 29.70 -22.76
C ARG A 1 -14.80 29.56 -21.25
N ALA A 2 -14.69 30.65 -20.49
CA ALA A 2 -14.76 30.61 -19.02
C ALA A 2 -16.10 30.02 -18.57
N ARG A 3 -16.09 29.20 -17.50
CA ARG A 3 -17.32 28.64 -16.91
C ARG A 3 -18.09 29.76 -16.20
N SER A 4 -19.41 29.59 -16.08
CA SER A 4 -20.22 30.53 -15.31
C SER A 4 -19.98 30.29 -13.81
N LYS A 5 -20.03 31.36 -13.00
CA LYS A 5 -19.88 31.27 -11.54
C LYS A 5 -20.84 30.25 -10.89
N ARG A 6 -22.05 30.12 -11.45
CA ARG A 6 -23.04 29.13 -10.99
C ARG A 6 -22.63 27.70 -11.34
N ALA A 7 -22.00 27.48 -12.49
CA ALA A 7 -21.46 26.17 -12.85
C ALA A 7 -20.34 25.78 -11.89
N GLU A 8 -19.40 26.69 -11.60
CA GLU A 8 -18.29 26.45 -10.67
C GLU A 8 -18.76 26.09 -9.25
N VAL A 9 -19.75 26.82 -8.72
CA VAL A 9 -20.35 26.51 -7.39
C VAL A 9 -20.96 25.11 -7.38
N ASN A 10 -21.71 24.76 -8.44
CA ASN A 10 -22.33 23.45 -8.52
C ASN A 10 -21.29 22.32 -8.71
N ASP A 11 -20.20 22.57 -9.43
CA ASP A 11 -19.10 21.61 -9.59
C ASP A 11 -18.46 21.32 -8.23
N ARG A 12 -18.21 22.37 -7.44
CA ARG A 12 -17.67 22.26 -6.07
C ARG A 12 -18.57 21.40 -5.18
N VAL A 13 -19.88 21.66 -5.19
CA VAL A 13 -20.86 20.89 -4.40
C VAL A 13 -20.83 19.39 -4.76
N LEU A 14 -20.73 19.06 -6.05
CA LEU A 14 -20.64 17.67 -6.49
C LEU A 14 -19.32 17.00 -6.09
N LEU A 15 -18.20 17.73 -6.20
CA LEU A 15 -16.88 17.22 -5.80
C LEU A 15 -16.77 17.02 -4.28
N ASP A 16 -17.28 17.96 -3.50
CA ASP A 16 -17.32 17.83 -2.03
C ASP A 16 -18.16 16.62 -1.61
N ALA A 17 -19.29 16.38 -2.29
CA ALA A 17 -20.11 15.20 -2.05
C ALA A 17 -19.42 13.90 -2.47
N ALA A 18 -18.71 13.88 -3.61
CA ALA A 18 -17.92 12.73 -4.04
C ALA A 18 -16.77 12.43 -3.07
N ARG A 19 -16.07 13.46 -2.58
CA ARG A 19 -15.01 13.34 -1.57
C ARG A 19 -15.58 12.76 -0.26
N ALA A 20 -16.66 13.35 0.26
CA ALA A 20 -17.32 12.85 1.47
C ALA A 20 -17.78 11.40 1.32
N MET A 21 -18.39 11.03 0.18
CA MET A 21 -18.76 9.64 -0.08
C MET A 21 -17.55 8.70 -0.14
N THR A 22 -16.43 9.15 -0.70
CA THR A 22 -15.19 8.37 -0.74
C THR A 22 -14.67 8.08 0.68
N VAL A 23 -14.69 9.08 1.56
CA VAL A 23 -14.28 8.93 2.96
C VAL A 23 -15.25 8.05 3.75
N ASP A 24 -16.56 8.29 3.61
CA ASP A 24 -17.60 7.62 4.39
C ASP A 24 -17.80 6.16 3.96
N LEU A 25 -17.91 5.93 2.65
CA LEU A 25 -18.42 4.69 2.06
C LEU A 25 -17.38 3.95 1.21
N GLY A 26 -16.22 4.55 1.00
CA GLY A 26 -15.18 4.03 0.11
C GLY A 26 -15.46 4.33 -1.36
N TRP A 27 -14.43 4.18 -2.19
CA TRP A 27 -14.52 4.54 -3.60
C TRP A 27 -15.59 3.75 -4.38
N ASP A 28 -15.89 2.52 -3.97
CA ASP A 28 -16.87 1.64 -4.65
C ASP A 28 -18.31 2.09 -4.57
N ALA A 29 -18.65 2.84 -3.52
CA ALA A 29 -19.96 3.45 -3.41
C ALA A 29 -20.12 4.70 -4.30
N VAL A 30 -19.01 5.25 -4.82
CA VAL A 30 -19.03 6.49 -5.62
C VAL A 30 -19.43 6.17 -7.06
N ASN A 31 -20.69 6.43 -7.38
CA ASN A 31 -21.18 6.46 -8.77
C ASN A 31 -21.93 7.78 -9.04
N LEU A 32 -22.04 8.15 -10.32
CA LEU A 32 -22.57 9.45 -10.74
C LEU A 32 -23.99 9.69 -10.22
N HIS A 33 -24.84 8.65 -10.23
CA HIS A 33 -26.20 8.74 -9.70
C HIS A 33 -26.21 8.97 -8.19
N ALA A 34 -25.40 8.23 -7.43
CA ALA A 34 -25.34 8.33 -5.98
C ALA A 34 -24.83 9.71 -5.52
N VAL A 35 -23.78 10.24 -6.17
CA VAL A 35 -23.26 11.58 -5.89
C VAL A 35 -24.31 12.65 -6.19
N ALA A 36 -24.94 12.60 -7.37
CA ALA A 36 -25.98 13.57 -7.74
C ALA A 36 -27.16 13.52 -6.76
N LYS A 37 -27.63 12.32 -6.41
CA LYS A 37 -28.72 12.11 -5.45
C LYS A 37 -28.38 12.69 -4.08
N ARG A 38 -27.15 12.54 -3.59
CA ARG A 38 -26.71 13.05 -2.28
C ARG A 38 -26.85 14.57 -2.16
N VAL A 39 -26.72 15.30 -3.25
CA VAL A 39 -26.85 16.77 -3.28
C VAL A 39 -28.15 17.27 -3.92
N GLY A 40 -29.13 16.38 -4.13
CA GLY A 40 -30.43 16.74 -4.72
C GLY A 40 -30.36 17.16 -6.20
N MET A 41 -29.36 16.69 -6.94
CA MET A 41 -29.19 16.91 -8.38
C MET A 41 -29.59 15.69 -9.20
N THR A 42 -29.84 15.90 -10.50
CA THR A 42 -30.11 14.82 -11.46
C THR A 42 -28.80 14.13 -11.87
N SER A 43 -28.84 12.84 -12.22
CA SER A 43 -27.66 12.11 -12.72
C SER A 43 -27.03 12.80 -13.94
N ARG A 44 -27.86 13.39 -14.81
CA ARG A 44 -27.40 14.14 -15.99
C ARG A 44 -26.45 15.29 -15.62
N ALA A 45 -26.64 15.91 -14.46
CA ALA A 45 -25.75 16.96 -13.98
C ALA A 45 -24.32 16.47 -13.68
N MET A 46 -24.15 15.17 -13.41
CA MET A 46 -22.84 14.52 -13.29
C MET A 46 -22.31 14.06 -14.66
N ASP A 47 -23.18 13.46 -15.48
CA ASP A 47 -22.82 12.99 -16.83
C ASP A 47 -22.29 14.13 -17.71
N ASP A 48 -22.99 15.28 -17.73
CA ASP A 48 -22.60 16.46 -18.51
C ASP A 48 -21.26 17.06 -18.06
N ARG A 49 -20.80 16.77 -16.84
CA ARG A 49 -19.60 17.38 -16.23
C ARG A 49 -18.37 16.49 -16.24
N PHE A 50 -18.55 15.26 -15.80
CA PHE A 50 -17.47 14.31 -15.58
C PHE A 50 -17.56 13.14 -16.55
N GLY A 51 -18.76 12.74 -16.95
CA GLY A 51 -19.00 11.69 -17.96
C GLY A 51 -18.66 10.26 -17.54
N SER A 52 -17.85 10.06 -16.50
CA SER A 52 -17.49 8.74 -16.00
C SER A 52 -17.07 8.77 -14.53
N ARG A 53 -17.12 7.61 -13.86
CA ARG A 53 -16.65 7.44 -12.48
C ARG A 53 -15.15 7.73 -12.37
N THR A 54 -14.35 7.28 -13.34
CA THR A 54 -12.91 7.60 -13.45
C THR A 54 -12.66 9.10 -13.49
N SER A 55 -13.41 9.86 -14.30
CA SER A 55 -13.26 11.32 -14.36
C SER A 55 -13.61 12.01 -13.04
N VAL A 56 -14.58 11.48 -12.28
CA VAL A 56 -14.88 11.97 -10.92
C VAL A 56 -13.70 11.69 -10.00
N ALA A 57 -13.08 10.50 -10.08
CA ALA A 57 -11.92 10.14 -9.27
C ALA A 57 -10.73 11.07 -9.52
N VAL A 58 -10.42 11.31 -10.79
CA VAL A 58 -9.38 12.26 -11.20
C VAL A 58 -9.72 13.65 -10.68
N ALA A 59 -10.98 14.10 -10.79
CA ALA A 59 -11.36 15.40 -10.26
C ALA A 59 -11.25 15.48 -8.73
N VAL A 60 -11.60 14.43 -7.99
CA VAL A 60 -11.39 14.35 -6.54
C VAL A 60 -9.91 14.41 -6.20
N TRP A 61 -9.05 13.69 -6.92
CA TRP A 61 -7.60 13.75 -6.75
C TRP A 61 -7.04 15.17 -6.97
N MET A 62 -7.40 15.80 -8.08
CA MET A 62 -6.89 17.12 -8.46
C MET A 62 -7.41 18.26 -7.57
N ASP A 63 -8.51 18.05 -6.84
CA ASP A 63 -9.20 19.08 -6.06
C ASP A 63 -8.74 19.13 -4.59
N GLY A 64 -7.43 18.95 -4.36
CA GLY A 64 -6.81 19.07 -3.03
C GLY A 64 -6.11 17.80 -2.52
N PRO A 65 -6.80 16.64 -2.44
CA PRO A 65 -6.22 15.38 -1.95
C PRO A 65 -4.86 15.01 -2.55
N GLY A 66 -4.71 15.10 -3.88
CA GLY A 66 -3.45 14.79 -4.55
C GLY A 66 -2.32 15.74 -4.14
N ALA A 67 -2.60 17.04 -4.10
CA ALA A 67 -1.63 18.05 -3.67
C ALA A 67 -1.20 17.83 -2.21
N ALA A 68 -2.14 17.49 -1.31
CA ALA A 68 -1.85 17.20 0.09
C ALA A 68 -0.91 15.99 0.24
N VAL A 69 -1.17 14.91 -0.51
CA VAL A 69 -0.28 13.72 -0.54
C VAL A 69 1.10 14.08 -1.08
N THR A 70 1.18 14.72 -2.25
CA THR A 70 2.47 15.04 -2.87
C THR A 70 3.30 15.98 -2.02
N SER A 71 2.70 17.02 -1.44
CA SER A 71 3.40 17.94 -0.56
C SER A 71 3.87 17.25 0.70
N GLY A 72 3.04 16.39 1.30
CA GLY A 72 3.44 15.68 2.51
C GLY A 72 4.57 14.68 2.30
N ILE A 73 4.61 14.02 1.14
CA ILE A 73 5.73 13.17 0.73
C ILE A 73 7.00 14.01 0.54
N VAL A 74 6.91 15.14 -0.18
CA VAL A 74 8.07 16.01 -0.43
C VAL A 74 8.62 16.60 0.87
N GLU A 75 7.76 17.06 1.77
CA GLU A 75 8.15 17.55 3.10
C GLU A 75 8.92 16.48 3.89
N LEU A 76 8.44 15.23 3.87
CA LEU A 76 9.11 14.13 4.56
C LEU A 76 10.46 13.76 3.90
N VAL A 77 10.53 13.77 2.57
CA VAL A 77 11.78 13.57 1.82
C VAL A 77 12.80 14.65 2.15
N ASP A 78 12.40 15.93 2.12
CA ASP A 78 13.28 17.06 2.39
C ASP A 78 13.75 17.06 3.85
N ALA A 79 12.93 16.58 4.79
CA ALA A 79 13.27 16.46 6.20
C ALA A 79 14.23 15.28 6.52
N LEU A 80 14.15 14.18 5.78
CA LEU A 80 14.86 12.94 6.10
C LEU A 80 16.06 12.63 5.20
N VAL A 81 16.03 13.00 3.92
CA VAL A 81 17.09 12.64 2.97
C VAL A 81 18.18 13.73 2.95
N PRO A 82 19.44 13.40 3.30
CA PRO A 82 20.51 14.39 3.30
C PRO A 82 20.68 15.07 1.93
N GLY A 83 20.56 16.40 1.91
CA GLY A 83 20.74 17.21 0.71
C GLY A 83 19.57 17.18 -0.28
N ALA A 84 18.42 16.61 0.09
CA ALA A 84 17.19 16.72 -0.70
C ALA A 84 16.49 18.09 -0.49
N GLY A 85 16.51 18.60 0.75
CA GLY A 85 16.02 19.94 1.11
C GLY A 85 17.12 21.03 1.10
N GLU A 86 16.70 22.29 1.30
CA GLU A 86 17.61 23.44 1.44
C GLU A 86 18.37 23.43 2.79
N SER A 87 17.72 22.89 3.82
CA SER A 87 18.28 22.65 5.14
C SER A 87 18.74 21.19 5.26
N GLY A 88 19.67 20.89 6.17
CA GLY A 88 19.98 19.51 6.54
C GLY A 88 18.77 18.78 7.13
N GLN A 89 18.97 17.54 7.61
CA GLN A 89 17.88 16.76 8.20
C GLN A 89 17.18 17.52 9.33
N ASP A 90 15.84 17.48 9.33
CA ASP A 90 14.98 18.10 10.34
C ASP A 90 14.08 17.03 10.97
N LEU A 91 14.52 16.51 12.11
CA LEU A 91 13.82 15.42 12.80
C LEU A 91 12.45 15.84 13.33
N GLN A 92 12.24 17.11 13.69
CA GLN A 92 10.94 17.56 14.21
C GLN A 92 9.92 17.65 13.08
N ALA A 93 10.33 18.19 11.92
CA ALA A 93 9.51 18.16 10.72
C ALA A 93 9.20 16.72 10.28
N ALA A 94 10.19 15.82 10.34
CA ALA A 94 9.99 14.41 10.01
C ALA A 94 9.00 13.71 10.95
N ILE A 95 9.11 13.92 12.27
CA ILE A 95 8.17 13.37 13.26
C ILE A 95 6.75 13.87 13.00
N ALA A 96 6.57 15.18 12.79
CA ALA A 96 5.26 15.76 12.48
C ALA A 96 4.70 15.22 11.15
N GLY A 97 5.56 15.01 10.14
CA GLY A 97 5.19 14.41 8.87
C GLY A 97 4.71 12.97 9.01
N VAL A 98 5.44 12.14 9.77
CA VAL A 98 5.05 10.75 10.07
C VAL A 98 3.72 10.71 10.81
N ASP A 99 3.54 11.55 11.84
CA ASP A 99 2.31 11.61 12.64
C ASP A 99 1.09 11.95 11.78
N ARG A 100 1.20 12.97 10.91
CA ARG A 100 0.14 13.39 9.98
C ARG A 100 -0.22 12.30 8.97
N LEU A 101 0.76 11.58 8.43
CA LEU A 101 0.51 10.53 7.44
C LEU A 101 -0.12 9.29 8.08
N LEU A 102 0.27 8.96 9.31
CA LEU A 102 -0.31 7.86 10.08
C LEU A 102 -1.72 8.15 10.60
N ARG A 103 -2.06 9.44 10.78
CA ARG A 103 -3.39 9.91 11.22
C ARG A 103 -3.96 10.88 10.19
N PRO A 104 -4.29 10.39 8.99
CA PRO A 104 -4.78 11.23 7.91
C PRO A 104 -6.12 11.87 8.28
N ASP A 105 -6.29 13.12 7.86
CA ASP A 105 -7.60 13.76 7.84
C ASP A 105 -8.47 13.21 6.69
N ASP A 106 -9.69 13.72 6.56
CA ASP A 106 -10.61 13.33 5.48
C ASP A 106 -10.03 13.57 4.07
N THR A 107 -9.16 14.57 3.91
CA THR A 107 -8.54 14.89 2.63
C THR A 107 -7.56 13.81 2.22
N LEU A 108 -6.65 13.42 3.13
CA LEU A 108 -5.70 12.35 2.91
C LEU A 108 -6.39 10.97 2.84
N ALA A 109 -7.43 10.74 3.64
CA ALA A 109 -8.23 9.51 3.59
C ALA A 109 -8.95 9.35 2.22
N ALA A 110 -9.46 10.44 1.64
CA ALA A 110 -10.01 10.41 0.30
C ALA A 110 -8.94 10.11 -0.76
N ALA A 111 -7.76 10.71 -0.64
CA ALA A 111 -6.64 10.45 -1.54
C ALA A 111 -6.26 8.97 -1.55
N LEU A 112 -6.19 8.37 -0.36
CA LEU A 112 -5.84 6.97 -0.17
C LEU A 112 -6.78 6.01 -0.89
N GLU A 113 -8.09 6.17 -0.73
CA GLU A 113 -9.10 5.37 -1.44
C GLU A 113 -8.95 5.48 -2.96
N VAL A 114 -8.67 6.69 -3.45
CA VAL A 114 -8.44 6.96 -4.88
C VAL A 114 -7.14 6.30 -5.37
N MET A 115 -6.06 6.34 -4.58
CA MET A 115 -4.79 5.70 -4.92
C MET A 115 -4.93 4.18 -4.98
N CYS A 116 -5.62 3.55 -4.03
CA CYS A 116 -5.89 2.12 -4.09
C CYS A 116 -6.74 1.76 -5.31
N ALA A 117 -7.75 2.57 -5.64
CA ALA A 117 -8.58 2.34 -6.83
C ALA A 117 -7.80 2.44 -8.16
N ALA A 118 -6.73 3.24 -8.20
CA ALA A 118 -5.88 3.41 -9.37
C ALA A 118 -5.12 2.12 -9.76
N THR A 119 -5.04 1.13 -8.85
CA THR A 119 -4.52 -0.20 -9.19
C THR A 119 -5.36 -0.88 -10.27
N PHE A 120 -6.65 -0.57 -10.37
CA PHE A 120 -7.60 -1.15 -11.34
C PHE A 120 -8.02 -0.18 -12.47
N ASP A 121 -7.57 1.07 -12.43
CA ASP A 121 -7.94 2.10 -13.41
C ASP A 121 -6.69 2.81 -13.95
N SER A 122 -6.32 2.51 -15.20
CA SER A 122 -5.12 3.05 -15.84
C SER A 122 -5.15 4.56 -16.03
N LYS A 123 -6.31 5.16 -16.35
CA LYS A 123 -6.41 6.61 -16.54
C LYS A 123 -6.23 7.36 -15.23
N LEU A 124 -6.81 6.83 -14.15
CA LEU A 124 -6.60 7.37 -12.82
C LEU A 124 -5.15 7.21 -12.37
N ARG A 125 -4.56 6.04 -12.63
CA ARG A 125 -3.15 5.76 -12.35
C ARG A 125 -2.21 6.74 -13.03
N ASP A 126 -2.43 7.01 -14.31
CA ASP A 126 -1.61 7.96 -15.09
C ASP A 126 -1.70 9.37 -14.50
N ALA A 127 -2.89 9.82 -14.08
CA ALA A 127 -3.07 11.13 -13.45
C ALA A 127 -2.27 11.26 -12.15
N ILE A 128 -2.33 10.23 -11.29
CA ILE A 128 -1.59 10.21 -10.01
C ILE A 128 -0.08 10.12 -10.25
N ALA A 129 0.35 9.26 -11.20
CA ALA A 129 1.74 9.10 -11.56
C ALA A 129 2.37 10.40 -12.06
N ILE A 130 1.66 11.16 -12.90
CA ILE A 130 2.12 12.48 -13.40
C ILE A 130 2.35 13.46 -12.26
N ASP A 131 1.46 13.51 -11.27
CA ASP A 131 1.61 14.44 -10.13
C ASP A 131 2.75 14.01 -9.19
N LEU A 132 2.90 12.71 -8.93
CA LEU A 132 4.04 12.18 -8.17
C LEU A 132 5.37 12.43 -8.89
N GLU A 133 5.43 12.19 -10.20
CA GLU A 133 6.61 12.48 -11.02
C GLU A 133 6.94 13.97 -11.01
N ARG A 134 5.93 14.84 -11.11
CA ARG A 134 6.13 16.29 -11.04
C ARG A 134 6.67 16.73 -9.67
N ALA A 135 6.13 16.17 -8.60
CA ALA A 135 6.51 16.54 -7.23
C ALA A 135 7.91 16.03 -6.84
N LEU A 136 8.19 14.77 -7.17
CA LEU A 136 9.47 14.12 -6.84
C LEU A 136 10.56 14.48 -7.84
N GLY A 137 10.24 14.54 -9.13
CA GLY A 137 11.06 15.04 -10.23
C GLY A 137 12.55 14.78 -10.07
N LYS A 138 13.32 15.86 -9.90
CA LYS A 138 14.79 15.83 -9.77
C LYS A 138 15.32 15.05 -8.55
N ARG A 139 14.47 14.79 -7.54
CA ARG A 139 14.84 14.03 -6.33
C ARG A 139 14.86 12.53 -6.61
N LEU A 140 14.01 12.04 -7.51
CA LEU A 140 13.88 10.63 -7.85
C LEU A 140 14.21 10.40 -9.33
N VAL A 141 15.52 10.40 -9.64
CA VAL A 141 16.01 10.12 -10.98
C VAL A 141 16.24 8.61 -11.13
N LEU A 142 15.39 7.97 -11.92
CA LEU A 142 15.46 6.54 -12.19
C LEU A 142 16.35 6.28 -13.40
N ASP A 143 17.66 6.20 -13.16
CA ASP A 143 18.66 5.85 -14.18
C ASP A 143 19.49 4.64 -13.72
N PRO A 144 19.15 3.42 -14.17
CA PRO A 144 19.89 2.20 -13.85
C PRO A 144 21.35 2.20 -14.34
N LEU A 145 21.70 3.09 -15.27
CA LEU A 145 23.06 3.28 -15.78
C LEU A 145 23.72 4.57 -15.26
N GLY A 146 23.01 5.31 -14.41
CA GLY A 146 23.48 6.56 -13.85
C GLY A 146 24.66 6.39 -12.90
N ALA A 147 25.27 7.52 -12.53
CA ALA A 147 26.35 7.51 -11.55
C ALA A 147 25.88 6.86 -10.22
N PRO A 148 26.70 6.03 -9.55
CA PRO A 148 26.30 5.32 -8.33
C PRO A 148 25.70 6.22 -7.25
N ARG A 149 26.21 7.45 -7.12
CA ARG A 149 25.68 8.46 -6.18
C ARG A 149 24.22 8.82 -6.46
N HIS A 150 23.82 8.94 -7.73
CA HIS A 150 22.43 9.25 -8.09
C HIS A 150 21.51 8.08 -7.74
N GLN A 151 21.97 6.84 -7.89
CA GLN A 151 21.19 5.65 -7.51
C GLN A 151 21.01 5.53 -6.00
N ILE A 152 22.03 5.88 -5.21
CA ILE A 152 21.92 5.93 -3.74
C ILE A 152 20.86 6.95 -3.32
N VAL A 153 20.92 8.18 -3.85
CA VAL A 153 19.94 9.22 -3.52
C VAL A 153 18.53 8.83 -3.97
N ALA A 154 18.39 8.28 -5.19
CA ALA A 154 17.10 7.79 -5.68
C ALA A 154 16.53 6.68 -4.78
N ALA A 155 17.35 5.74 -4.31
CA ALA A 155 16.92 4.70 -3.38
C ALA A 155 16.51 5.25 -2.01
N GLN A 156 17.26 6.23 -1.47
CA GLN A 156 16.90 6.93 -0.23
C GLN A 156 15.54 7.63 -0.35
N VAL A 157 15.33 8.39 -1.43
CA VAL A 157 14.07 9.08 -1.72
C VAL A 157 12.94 8.08 -1.89
N ALA A 158 13.12 7.04 -2.70
CA ALA A 158 12.11 6.00 -2.90
C ALA A 158 11.76 5.29 -1.59
N TYR A 159 12.73 5.05 -0.71
CA TYR A 159 12.47 4.43 0.59
C TYR A 159 11.58 5.33 1.49
N VAL A 160 11.83 6.64 1.51
CA VAL A 160 10.96 7.60 2.21
C VAL A 160 9.57 7.67 1.58
N VAL A 161 9.47 7.66 0.24
CA VAL A 161 8.17 7.63 -0.47
C VAL A 161 7.39 6.36 -0.12
N VAL A 162 8.02 5.18 -0.14
CA VAL A 162 7.40 3.93 0.32
C VAL A 162 6.87 4.09 1.73
N THR A 163 7.69 4.61 2.65
CA THR A 163 7.29 4.78 4.04
C THR A 163 6.09 5.74 4.14
N ALA A 164 6.09 6.85 3.42
CA ALA A 164 5.00 7.83 3.42
C ALA A 164 3.67 7.24 2.91
N LEU A 165 3.71 6.55 1.77
CA LEU A 165 2.54 5.87 1.20
C LEU A 165 2.03 4.76 2.13
N GLY A 166 2.96 4.04 2.72
CA GLY A 166 2.72 3.00 3.70
C GLY A 166 1.99 3.48 4.96
N LEU A 167 2.43 4.61 5.53
CA LEU A 167 1.82 5.21 6.71
C LEU A 167 0.37 5.62 6.44
N LEU A 168 0.09 6.16 5.25
CA LEU A 168 -1.28 6.47 4.83
C LEU A 168 -2.14 5.19 4.79
N LEU A 169 -1.60 4.08 4.27
CA LEU A 169 -2.32 2.80 4.19
C LEU A 169 -2.51 2.15 5.58
N ALA A 170 -1.57 2.37 6.50
CA ALA A 170 -1.57 1.75 7.83
C ALA A 170 -2.52 2.43 8.84
N TYR A 171 -3.15 3.57 8.51
CA TYR A 171 -3.89 4.37 9.49
C TYR A 171 -5.11 3.68 10.13
N ARG A 172 -5.67 2.67 9.47
CA ARG A 172 -6.80 1.86 9.96
C ARG A 172 -6.38 0.55 10.59
N ARG A 173 -5.09 0.32 10.78
CA ARG A 173 -4.60 -0.86 11.48
C ARG A 173 -4.91 -0.82 12.98
N PRO A 174 -5.01 -1.98 13.64
CA PRO A 174 -5.13 -2.09 15.08
C PRO A 174 -4.13 -1.21 15.82
N GLY A 175 -4.59 -0.27 16.65
CA GLY A 175 -3.68 0.54 17.47
C GLY A 175 -2.93 1.65 16.72
N ALA A 176 -3.16 1.84 15.41
CA ALA A 176 -2.57 2.95 14.64
C ALA A 176 -2.87 4.33 15.26
N ALA A 177 -4.05 4.51 15.87
CA ALA A 177 -4.41 5.75 16.55
C ALA A 177 -3.48 6.08 17.73
N SER A 178 -2.95 5.05 18.41
CA SER A 178 -2.18 5.17 19.66
C SER A 178 -0.68 4.92 19.50
N VAL A 179 -0.21 4.40 18.37
CA VAL A 179 1.19 4.03 18.19
C VAL A 179 2.08 5.28 18.05
N ASN A 180 3.28 5.23 18.64
CA ASN A 180 4.25 6.31 18.62
C ASN A 180 5.49 5.91 17.80
N LEU A 181 5.58 6.42 16.57
CA LEU A 181 6.70 6.11 15.67
C LEU A 181 7.88 7.08 15.83
N SER A 182 7.77 8.11 16.69
CA SER A 182 8.82 9.13 16.85
C SER A 182 10.22 8.56 17.14
N PRO A 183 10.39 7.55 18.02
CA PRO A 183 11.70 6.95 18.28
C PRO A 183 12.33 6.30 17.04
N LEU A 184 11.52 5.81 16.10
CA LEU A 184 11.99 5.15 14.88
C LEU A 184 12.43 6.17 13.80
N VAL A 185 11.97 7.42 13.88
CA VAL A 185 12.32 8.49 12.93
C VAL A 185 13.81 8.83 13.02
N GLU A 186 14.38 8.88 14.23
CA GLU A 186 15.80 9.15 14.42
C GLU A 186 16.67 8.04 13.79
N ASP A 187 16.35 6.78 14.07
CA ASP A 187 17.05 5.64 13.47
C ASP A 187 16.95 5.66 11.93
N PHE A 188 15.78 6.06 11.42
CA PHE A 188 15.55 6.13 9.99
C PHE A 188 16.36 7.25 9.33
N ALA A 189 16.39 8.43 9.94
CA ALA A 189 17.24 9.53 9.50
C ALA A 189 18.73 9.14 9.55
N GLN A 190 19.18 8.45 10.60
CA GLN A 190 20.56 7.96 10.71
C GLN A 190 20.89 6.95 9.61
N ALA A 191 19.98 6.03 9.29
CA ALA A 191 20.18 5.06 8.21
C ALA A 191 20.32 5.75 6.85
N LEU A 192 19.48 6.77 6.58
CA LEU A 192 19.56 7.58 5.37
C LEU A 192 20.88 8.39 5.34
N ALA A 193 21.33 8.96 6.46
CA ALA A 193 22.59 9.69 6.54
C ALA A 193 23.83 8.83 6.30
N ASN A 194 23.77 7.54 6.64
CA ASN A 194 24.90 6.61 6.57
C ASN A 194 24.63 5.48 5.56
N ALA A 195 24.19 5.86 4.36
CA ALA A 195 23.87 4.92 3.31
C ALA A 195 25.02 3.95 3.02
N SER A 196 24.70 2.66 2.90
CA SER A 196 25.69 1.64 2.55
C SER A 196 26.05 1.67 1.06
N THR A 197 27.08 0.91 0.67
CA THR A 197 27.41 0.73 -0.74
C THR A 197 26.47 -0.32 -1.35
N PRO A 198 25.82 -0.04 -2.49
CA PRO A 198 24.97 -1.00 -3.19
C PRO A 198 25.67 -2.34 -3.43
N ALA A 199 24.99 -3.43 -3.12
CA ALA A 199 25.43 -4.79 -3.38
C ALA A 199 24.54 -5.48 -4.43
N LYS A 200 25.10 -6.46 -5.13
CA LYS A 200 24.30 -7.35 -5.97
C LYS A 200 23.49 -8.29 -5.08
N LEU A 201 22.17 -8.13 -5.09
CA LEU A 201 21.24 -8.97 -4.34
C LEU A 201 20.88 -10.25 -5.11
N PRO A 202 20.74 -11.40 -4.42
CA PRO A 202 20.34 -12.65 -5.08
C PRO A 202 18.91 -12.55 -5.61
N ASP A 203 18.62 -13.17 -6.75
CA ASP A 203 17.24 -13.36 -7.21
C ASP A 203 16.55 -14.44 -6.38
N VAL A 204 15.36 -14.14 -5.88
CA VAL A 204 14.48 -15.09 -5.19
C VAL A 204 13.07 -14.84 -5.68
N GLU A 205 12.22 -15.85 -5.59
CA GLU A 205 10.80 -15.70 -5.83
C GLU A 205 10.10 -15.50 -4.48
N SER A 206 9.23 -14.50 -4.35
CA SER A 206 8.49 -14.22 -3.10
C SER A 206 7.19 -15.03 -3.05
N PRO A 207 7.03 -16.01 -2.15
CA PRO A 207 5.78 -16.76 -2.01
C PRO A 207 4.56 -15.88 -1.72
N GLN A 208 4.72 -14.79 -0.94
CA GLN A 208 3.62 -13.87 -0.61
C GLN A 208 2.96 -13.29 -1.85
N MET A 209 3.72 -13.04 -2.91
CA MET A 209 3.24 -12.38 -4.11
C MET A 209 2.62 -13.35 -5.12
N LYS A 210 2.70 -14.66 -4.86
CA LYS A 210 2.08 -15.68 -5.71
C LYS A 210 0.56 -15.71 -5.49
N LEU A 211 -0.14 -15.88 -6.59
CA LEU A 211 -1.58 -16.19 -6.61
C LEU A 211 -1.87 -17.59 -7.13
N GLU A 212 -0.91 -18.19 -7.81
CA GLU A 212 -1.02 -19.53 -8.36
C GLU A 212 -0.27 -20.47 -7.43
N PHE A 213 -1.02 -21.35 -6.78
CA PHE A 213 -0.50 -22.38 -5.91
C PHE A 213 -0.63 -23.72 -6.62
N GLU A 214 0.27 -24.66 -6.33
CA GLU A 214 0.06 -26.05 -6.73
C GLU A 214 -1.16 -26.57 -5.97
N THR A 215 -2.33 -26.49 -6.59
CA THR A 215 -3.54 -27.11 -6.06
C THR A 215 -3.38 -28.62 -6.17
N ALA A 216 -3.90 -29.38 -5.21
CA ALA A 216 -4.06 -30.80 -5.43
C ALA A 216 -4.93 -30.93 -6.68
N ALA A 217 -4.39 -31.52 -7.76
CA ALA A 217 -4.88 -31.40 -9.14
C ALA A 217 -6.35 -31.81 -9.43
N ALA A 218 -7.14 -32.07 -8.39
CA ALA A 218 -8.53 -32.50 -8.44
C ALA A 218 -9.48 -31.80 -7.44
N ASP A 219 -9.09 -30.82 -6.59
CA ASP A 219 -10.07 -30.15 -5.70
C ASP A 219 -10.73 -28.92 -6.38
N PRO A 220 -12.01 -29.01 -6.80
CA PRO A 220 -12.71 -27.89 -7.42
C PRO A 220 -12.92 -26.71 -6.46
N TYR A 221 -12.82 -26.94 -5.16
CA TYR A 221 -12.92 -25.89 -4.16
C TYR A 221 -11.64 -25.07 -4.04
N GLU A 222 -10.46 -25.69 -4.01
CA GLU A 222 -9.19 -24.96 -4.06
C GLU A 222 -9.07 -24.13 -5.34
N ALA A 223 -9.48 -24.71 -6.47
CA ALA A 223 -9.58 -23.98 -7.74
C ALA A 223 -10.51 -22.76 -7.62
N LEU A 224 -11.68 -22.91 -6.96
CA LEU A 224 -12.61 -21.81 -6.71
C LEU A 224 -12.00 -20.71 -5.82
N LEU A 225 -11.26 -21.07 -4.76
CA LEU A 225 -10.58 -20.10 -3.90
C LEU A 225 -9.52 -19.33 -4.70
N GLN A 226 -8.64 -20.02 -5.42
CA GLN A 226 -7.63 -19.40 -6.28
C GLN A 226 -8.25 -18.51 -7.37
N GLY A 227 -9.29 -18.98 -8.06
CA GLY A 227 -9.99 -18.20 -9.08
C GLY A 227 -10.65 -16.94 -8.51
N THR A 228 -11.10 -16.98 -7.24
CA THR A 228 -11.61 -15.79 -6.55
C THR A 228 -10.50 -14.75 -6.35
N LEU A 229 -9.30 -15.18 -5.93
CA LEU A 229 -8.16 -14.28 -5.73
C LEU A 229 -7.69 -13.63 -7.03
N ILE A 230 -7.60 -14.41 -8.11
CA ILE A 230 -7.20 -13.92 -9.44
C ILE A 230 -8.21 -12.91 -9.99
N GLU A 231 -9.52 -13.22 -9.89
CA GLU A 231 -10.58 -12.31 -10.33
C GLU A 231 -10.51 -10.97 -9.59
N VAL A 232 -10.32 -11.00 -8.26
CA VAL A 232 -10.19 -9.78 -7.45
C VAL A 232 -8.90 -9.04 -7.76
N ALA A 233 -7.79 -9.75 -8.00
CA ALA A 233 -6.52 -9.14 -8.39
C ALA A 233 -6.59 -8.42 -9.74
N ASP A 234 -7.41 -8.91 -10.68
CA ASP A 234 -7.54 -8.34 -12.02
C ASP A 234 -8.58 -7.22 -12.12
N HIS A 235 -9.61 -7.25 -11.27
CA HIS A 235 -10.77 -6.36 -11.41
C HIS A 235 -11.12 -5.54 -10.17
N GLY A 236 -10.54 -5.85 -9.02
CA GLY A 236 -10.99 -5.33 -7.73
C GLY A 236 -12.25 -6.04 -7.24
N TYR A 237 -12.45 -6.05 -5.93
CA TYR A 237 -13.51 -6.78 -5.25
C TYR A 237 -14.89 -6.32 -5.71
N ALA A 238 -15.14 -5.01 -5.81
CA ALA A 238 -16.45 -4.50 -6.20
C ALA A 238 -16.85 -4.90 -7.63
N ALA A 239 -15.92 -4.84 -8.59
CA ALA A 239 -16.22 -5.21 -9.97
C ALA A 239 -16.29 -6.73 -10.16
N SER A 240 -15.65 -7.51 -9.28
CA SER A 240 -15.64 -8.99 -9.31
C SER A 240 -17.03 -9.60 -9.16
N THR A 241 -17.31 -10.68 -9.88
CA THR A 241 -18.63 -11.36 -9.82
C THR A 241 -18.49 -12.87 -9.65
N LEU A 242 -19.43 -13.48 -8.91
CA LEU A 242 -19.46 -14.95 -8.77
C LEU A 242 -19.58 -15.65 -10.13
N ALA A 243 -20.27 -15.04 -11.10
CA ALA A 243 -20.39 -15.59 -12.46
C ALA A 243 -19.03 -15.69 -13.17
N ARG A 244 -18.18 -14.65 -13.11
CA ARG A 244 -16.84 -14.70 -13.71
C ARG A 244 -15.92 -15.65 -12.97
N ILE A 245 -15.95 -15.65 -11.64
CA ILE A 245 -15.16 -16.56 -10.80
C ILE A 245 -15.43 -18.02 -11.18
N VAL A 246 -16.70 -18.45 -11.17
CA VAL A 246 -17.02 -19.87 -11.42
C VAL A 246 -16.78 -20.27 -12.88
N ALA A 247 -16.97 -19.34 -13.82
CA ALA A 247 -16.67 -19.57 -15.23
C ALA A 247 -15.17 -19.74 -15.49
N ALA A 248 -14.32 -18.96 -14.82
CA ALA A 248 -12.87 -19.04 -14.96
C ALA A 248 -12.29 -20.40 -14.50
N VAL A 249 -12.93 -21.04 -13.52
CA VAL A 249 -12.46 -22.30 -12.93
C VAL A 249 -13.30 -23.53 -13.33
N GLY A 250 -14.31 -23.34 -14.18
CA GLY A 250 -15.14 -24.42 -14.70
C GLY A 250 -16.10 -25.08 -13.68
N VAL A 251 -16.53 -24.34 -12.65
CA VAL A 251 -17.49 -24.83 -11.64
C VAL A 251 -18.86 -24.13 -11.74
N THR A 252 -19.84 -24.56 -10.94
CA THR A 252 -21.17 -23.92 -10.90
C THR A 252 -21.29 -22.97 -9.72
N GLN A 253 -22.19 -21.99 -9.80
CA GLN A 253 -22.56 -21.17 -8.64
C GLN A 253 -23.15 -22.00 -7.49
N GLY A 254 -23.74 -23.17 -7.80
CA GLY A 254 -24.21 -24.11 -6.78
C GLY A 254 -23.10 -24.58 -5.84
N LEU A 255 -21.87 -24.75 -6.34
CA LEU A 255 -20.71 -25.08 -5.50
C LEU A 255 -20.39 -23.95 -4.50
N VAL A 256 -20.47 -22.70 -4.94
CA VAL A 256 -20.28 -21.54 -4.07
C VAL A 256 -21.33 -21.53 -2.97
N TYR A 257 -22.62 -21.58 -3.34
CA TYR A 257 -23.72 -21.49 -2.38
C TYR A 257 -23.82 -22.68 -1.42
N ALA A 258 -23.20 -23.82 -1.75
CA ALA A 258 -23.09 -24.95 -0.84
C ALA A 258 -22.13 -24.71 0.34
N ARG A 259 -21.19 -23.76 0.23
CA ARG A 259 -20.14 -23.49 1.23
C ARG A 259 -20.11 -22.06 1.76
N HIS A 260 -20.57 -21.09 0.95
CA HIS A 260 -20.55 -19.67 1.28
C HIS A 260 -21.89 -19.03 0.95
N LYS A 261 -22.35 -18.14 1.83
CA LYS A 261 -23.63 -17.44 1.66
C LYS A 261 -23.55 -16.35 0.60
N ASN A 262 -22.37 -15.76 0.40
CA ASN A 262 -22.16 -14.61 -0.47
C ASN A 262 -20.69 -14.50 -0.94
N LYS A 263 -20.42 -13.53 -1.82
CA LYS A 263 -19.09 -13.25 -2.37
C LYS A 263 -18.07 -12.86 -1.29
N LEU A 264 -18.50 -12.17 -0.23
CA LEU A 264 -17.62 -11.74 0.86
C LEU A 264 -17.08 -12.95 1.62
N GLU A 265 -17.95 -13.87 2.02
CA GLU A 265 -17.55 -15.11 2.71
C GLU A 265 -16.60 -15.96 1.85
N LEU A 266 -16.85 -16.05 0.53
CA LEU A 266 -15.94 -16.72 -0.40
C LEU A 266 -14.57 -16.02 -0.47
N PHE A 267 -14.56 -14.69 -0.58
CA PHE A 267 -13.33 -13.90 -0.66
C PHE A 267 -12.49 -13.98 0.63
N MET A 268 -13.15 -13.96 1.79
CA MET A 268 -12.51 -14.16 3.08
C MET A 268 -11.88 -15.55 3.19
N ALA A 269 -12.61 -16.60 2.79
CA ALA A 269 -12.09 -17.97 2.79
C ALA A 269 -10.87 -18.10 1.86
N ALA A 270 -10.94 -17.52 0.67
CA ALA A 270 -9.83 -17.54 -0.28
C ALA A 270 -8.60 -16.78 0.25
N THR A 271 -8.81 -15.66 0.93
CA THR A 271 -7.74 -14.87 1.55
C THR A 271 -7.08 -15.62 2.70
N ALA A 272 -7.86 -16.22 3.59
CA ALA A 272 -7.34 -17.05 4.69
C ALA A 272 -6.52 -18.25 4.16
N TRP A 273 -7.02 -18.93 3.13
CA TRP A 273 -6.33 -20.02 2.46
C TRP A 273 -4.97 -19.58 1.87
N ARG A 274 -4.92 -18.44 1.18
CA ARG A 274 -3.65 -17.87 0.67
C ARG A 274 -2.67 -17.56 1.81
N HIS A 275 -3.14 -16.92 2.88
CA HIS A 275 -2.27 -16.56 4.01
C HIS A 275 -1.69 -17.79 4.69
N GLU A 276 -2.49 -18.84 4.89
CA GLU A 276 -2.01 -20.10 5.47
C GLU A 276 -0.92 -20.74 4.61
N ALA A 277 -1.08 -20.73 3.29
CA ALA A 277 -0.07 -21.24 2.35
C ALA A 277 1.20 -20.37 2.32
N ALA A 278 1.08 -19.05 2.30
CA ALA A 278 2.21 -18.16 2.03
C ALA A 278 3.03 -17.77 3.26
N ILE A 279 2.42 -17.61 4.45
CA ILE A 279 3.10 -17.03 5.63
C ILE A 279 4.31 -17.88 6.07
N GLN A 280 4.14 -19.19 6.17
CA GLN A 280 5.21 -20.08 6.64
C GLN A 280 6.37 -20.15 5.64
N GLU A 281 6.05 -20.21 4.34
CA GLU A 281 7.06 -20.21 3.27
C GLU A 281 7.84 -18.89 3.24
N ASN A 282 7.15 -17.74 3.40
CA ASN A 282 7.79 -16.44 3.46
C ASN A 282 8.73 -16.29 4.65
N ALA A 283 8.24 -16.67 5.84
CA ALA A 283 9.04 -16.58 7.06
C ALA A 283 10.31 -17.45 6.96
N ALA A 284 10.18 -18.68 6.44
CA ALA A 284 11.31 -19.58 6.21
C ALA A 284 12.30 -19.04 5.16
N MET A 285 11.79 -18.53 4.03
CA MET A 285 12.61 -17.91 2.99
C MET A 285 13.39 -16.71 3.54
N PHE A 286 12.73 -15.79 4.25
CA PHE A 286 13.39 -14.62 4.80
C PHE A 286 14.44 -14.99 5.84
N ALA A 287 14.14 -15.91 6.76
CA ALA A 287 15.10 -16.37 7.76
C ALA A 287 16.35 -16.97 7.09
N ALA A 288 16.16 -17.77 6.03
CA ALA A 288 17.27 -18.33 5.25
C ALA A 288 18.09 -17.24 4.53
N LEU A 289 17.44 -16.21 3.98
CA LEU A 289 18.11 -15.07 3.38
C LEU A 289 18.89 -14.25 4.42
N ALA A 290 18.26 -13.88 5.52
CA ALA A 290 18.86 -13.10 6.59
C ALA A 290 20.08 -13.81 7.17
N HIS A 291 20.02 -15.13 7.34
CA HIS A 291 21.17 -15.94 7.75
C HIS A 291 22.32 -15.90 6.73
N ARG A 292 22.01 -15.95 5.44
CA ARG A 292 23.01 -16.04 4.36
C ARG A 292 23.67 -14.70 4.01
N ILE A 293 22.90 -13.61 3.96
CA ILE A 293 23.35 -12.31 3.44
C ILE A 293 23.18 -11.14 4.43
N GLY A 294 22.71 -11.42 5.64
CA GLY A 294 22.38 -10.42 6.66
C GLY A 294 20.96 -9.86 6.52
N PRO A 295 20.35 -9.41 7.63
CA PRO A 295 18.94 -8.97 7.66
C PRO A 295 18.68 -7.76 6.76
N GLY A 296 19.58 -6.77 6.75
CA GLY A 296 19.48 -5.61 5.88
C GLY A 296 19.34 -5.95 4.39
N ARG A 297 20.20 -6.83 3.89
CA ARG A 297 20.14 -7.25 2.48
C ARG A 297 18.97 -8.17 2.19
N ALA A 298 18.57 -9.01 3.15
CA ALA A 298 17.37 -9.83 3.03
C ALA A 298 16.11 -8.95 2.91
N ASP A 299 16.02 -7.89 3.69
CA ASP A 299 14.92 -6.92 3.62
C ASP A 299 14.90 -6.18 2.28
N ALA A 300 16.06 -5.73 1.78
CA ALA A 300 16.15 -5.12 0.44
C ALA A 300 15.71 -6.08 -0.68
N VAL A 301 16.00 -7.38 -0.54
CA VAL A 301 15.49 -8.41 -1.46
C VAL A 301 13.96 -8.46 -1.42
N LEU A 302 13.34 -8.48 -0.24
CA LEU A 302 11.88 -8.47 -0.13
C LEU A 302 11.26 -7.24 -0.77
N TRP A 303 11.80 -6.05 -0.50
CA TRP A 303 11.32 -4.80 -1.11
C TRP A 303 11.37 -4.85 -2.64
N ARG A 304 12.50 -5.30 -3.21
CA ARG A 304 12.64 -5.49 -4.65
C ARG A 304 11.57 -6.47 -5.17
N GLU A 305 11.42 -7.62 -4.52
CA GLU A 305 10.46 -8.63 -4.94
C GLU A 305 9.03 -8.11 -4.86
N TYR A 306 8.63 -7.41 -3.80
CA TYR A 306 7.28 -6.85 -3.70
C TYR A 306 6.99 -5.91 -4.86
N MET A 307 7.98 -5.12 -5.30
CA MET A 307 7.82 -4.14 -6.36
C MET A 307 7.94 -4.68 -7.80
N ARG A 308 8.40 -5.92 -7.98
CA ARG A 308 8.66 -6.50 -9.32
C ARG A 308 7.42 -6.47 -10.24
N PRO A 309 7.55 -6.14 -11.54
CA PRO A 309 6.39 -6.08 -12.45
C PRO A 309 5.58 -7.39 -12.49
N GLU A 310 6.25 -8.54 -12.41
CA GLU A 310 5.64 -9.87 -12.46
C GLU A 310 4.64 -10.10 -11.31
N HIS A 311 4.83 -9.41 -10.19
CA HIS A 311 4.00 -9.52 -8.98
C HIS A 311 2.83 -8.54 -8.93
N GLN A 312 2.52 -7.84 -10.04
CA GLN A 312 1.45 -6.84 -10.08
C GLN A 312 0.11 -7.37 -9.55
N ARG A 313 -0.29 -8.58 -9.93
CA ARG A 313 -1.55 -9.18 -9.44
C ARG A 313 -1.53 -9.42 -7.93
N GLY A 314 -0.43 -9.94 -7.40
CA GLY A 314 -0.26 -10.17 -5.96
C GLY A 314 -0.40 -8.88 -5.15
N ARG A 315 0.19 -7.79 -5.65
CA ARG A 315 0.05 -6.45 -5.05
C ARG A 315 -1.36 -5.87 -5.15
N SER A 316 -1.98 -5.92 -6.32
CA SER A 316 -3.36 -5.45 -6.50
C SER A 316 -4.30 -6.15 -5.54
N LEU A 317 -4.13 -7.46 -5.34
CA LEU A 317 -4.91 -8.22 -4.37
C LEU A 317 -4.64 -7.78 -2.93
N ALA A 318 -3.38 -7.61 -2.52
CA ALA A 318 -3.03 -7.20 -1.16
C ALA A 318 -3.62 -5.82 -0.81
N LEU A 319 -3.46 -4.84 -1.71
CA LEU A 319 -4.04 -3.51 -1.56
C LEU A 319 -5.57 -3.54 -1.53
N GLU A 320 -6.19 -4.41 -2.32
CA GLU A 320 -7.65 -4.57 -2.34
C GLU A 320 -8.17 -5.26 -1.08
N GLN A 321 -7.47 -6.26 -0.55
CA GLN A 321 -7.80 -6.89 0.73
C GLN A 321 -7.79 -5.87 1.86
N LEU A 322 -6.76 -5.04 1.92
CA LEU A 322 -6.66 -3.93 2.89
C LEU A 322 -7.84 -2.97 2.74
N ARG A 323 -8.13 -2.52 1.51
CA ARG A 323 -9.20 -1.55 1.22
C ARG A 323 -10.59 -2.10 1.54
N VAL A 324 -10.86 -3.37 1.24
CA VAL A 324 -12.12 -4.04 1.62
C VAL A 324 -12.21 -4.18 3.14
N GLY A 325 -11.10 -4.53 3.80
CA GLY A 325 -11.02 -4.64 5.27
C GLY A 325 -11.47 -3.38 5.98
N TRP A 326 -11.10 -2.19 5.47
CA TRP A 326 -11.51 -0.91 6.04
C TRP A 326 -13.02 -0.69 6.14
N ARG A 327 -13.83 -1.44 5.39
CA ARG A 327 -15.29 -1.27 5.29
C ARG A 327 -16.08 -2.49 5.70
N GLU A 328 -15.43 -3.65 5.77
CA GLU A 328 -16.05 -4.92 6.13
C GLU A 328 -15.61 -5.31 7.55
N PRO A 329 -16.44 -5.06 8.59
CA PRO A 329 -16.02 -5.26 9.98
C PRO A 329 -15.55 -6.67 10.29
N VAL A 330 -16.07 -7.67 9.58
CA VAL A 330 -15.68 -9.08 9.76
C VAL A 330 -14.25 -9.32 9.26
N LEU A 331 -13.88 -8.76 8.11
CA LEU A 331 -12.52 -8.87 7.57
C LEU A 331 -11.54 -8.04 8.40
N GLN A 332 -11.95 -6.85 8.85
CA GLN A 332 -11.16 -6.04 9.79
C GLN A 332 -10.89 -6.82 11.07
N ALA A 333 -11.91 -7.37 11.73
CA ALA A 333 -11.74 -8.13 12.97
C ALA A 333 -10.83 -9.36 12.81
N ALA A 334 -10.88 -10.05 11.67
CA ALA A 334 -9.98 -11.15 11.37
C ALA A 334 -8.52 -10.70 11.23
N THR A 335 -8.30 -9.57 10.56
CA THR A 335 -6.98 -8.94 10.42
C THR A 335 -6.44 -8.49 11.77
N ASP A 336 -7.29 -7.85 12.58
CA ASP A 336 -6.95 -7.38 13.92
C ASP A 336 -6.52 -8.52 14.84
N ALA A 337 -7.23 -9.65 14.79
CA ALA A 337 -6.91 -10.83 15.58
C ALA A 337 -5.58 -11.47 15.14
N ALA A 338 -5.32 -11.54 13.83
CA ALA A 338 -4.06 -12.07 13.30
C ALA A 338 -2.86 -11.19 13.70
N GLU A 339 -3.00 -9.87 13.60
CA GLU A 339 -1.96 -8.92 14.00
C GLU A 339 -1.70 -8.94 15.51
N ALA A 340 -2.74 -9.04 16.33
CA ALA A 340 -2.60 -9.17 17.78
C ALA A 340 -1.83 -10.46 18.13
N ALA A 341 -2.17 -11.58 17.51
CA ALA A 341 -1.47 -12.85 17.72
C ALA A 341 0.01 -12.77 17.30
N PHE A 342 0.30 -12.13 16.15
CA PHE A 342 1.67 -11.88 15.69
C PHE A 342 2.46 -11.00 16.66
N THR A 343 1.83 -9.94 17.17
CA THR A 343 2.42 -9.02 18.15
C THR A 343 2.78 -9.75 19.45
N GLU A 344 1.88 -10.60 19.97
CA GLU A 344 2.15 -11.42 21.15
C GLU A 344 3.28 -12.42 20.92
N ALA A 345 3.29 -13.12 19.78
CA ALA A 345 4.35 -14.05 19.44
C ALA A 345 5.72 -13.36 19.33
N THR A 346 5.74 -12.15 18.75
CA THR A 346 6.94 -11.32 18.65
C THR A 346 7.41 -10.87 20.03
N ALA A 347 6.50 -10.40 20.89
CA ALA A 347 6.85 -9.96 22.25
C ALA A 347 7.37 -11.12 23.10
N ALA A 348 6.76 -12.30 23.02
CA ALA A 348 7.21 -13.49 23.72
C ALA A 348 8.62 -13.93 23.28
N SER A 349 8.94 -13.74 21.99
CA SER A 349 10.25 -14.08 21.43
C SER A 349 11.35 -13.06 21.77
N ASN A 350 10.98 -11.86 22.23
CA ASN A 350 11.91 -10.75 22.47
C ASN A 350 11.68 -10.11 23.86
N PRO A 351 11.84 -10.87 24.97
CA PRO A 351 11.47 -10.42 26.32
C PRO A 351 12.29 -9.24 26.87
N GLY A 352 13.40 -8.89 26.21
CA GLY A 352 14.25 -7.76 26.58
C GLY A 352 13.84 -6.42 25.95
N ILE A 353 12.83 -6.41 25.07
CA ILE A 353 12.36 -5.22 24.38
C ILE A 353 11.00 -4.84 24.94
N ASP A 354 10.81 -3.56 25.20
CA ASP A 354 9.53 -3.07 25.67
C ASP A 354 8.44 -3.25 24.59
N ARG A 355 7.21 -3.49 25.06
CA ARG A 355 6.09 -3.81 24.17
C ARG A 355 5.74 -2.66 23.22
N GLU A 356 5.91 -1.41 23.65
CA GLU A 356 5.59 -0.24 22.82
C GLU A 356 6.53 -0.14 21.62
N SER A 357 7.82 -0.40 21.82
CA SER A 357 8.82 -0.50 20.74
C SER A 357 8.50 -1.62 19.77
N ILE A 358 8.07 -2.80 20.25
CA ILE A 358 7.65 -3.92 19.39
C ILE A 358 6.43 -3.51 18.54
N VAL A 359 5.39 -2.95 19.16
CA VAL A 359 4.17 -2.51 18.44
C VAL A 359 4.50 -1.43 17.41
N SER A 360 5.33 -0.45 17.78
CA SER A 360 5.77 0.63 16.88
C SER A 360 6.55 0.09 15.69
N ARG A 361 7.40 -0.91 15.92
CA ARG A 361 8.18 -1.53 14.87
C ARG A 361 7.32 -2.34 13.90
N ILE A 362 6.45 -3.19 14.43
CA ILE A 362 5.45 -3.93 13.64
C ILE A 362 4.57 -2.94 12.85
N HIS A 363 4.24 -1.78 13.45
CA HIS A 363 3.48 -0.77 12.73
C HIS A 363 4.21 -0.24 11.50
N LEU A 364 5.47 0.16 11.68
CA LEU A 364 6.30 0.68 10.60
C LEU A 364 6.58 -0.37 9.53
N ASP A 365 6.89 -1.61 9.91
CA ASP A 365 7.28 -2.68 9.00
C ASP A 365 6.15 -3.02 8.01
N PHE A 366 4.92 -3.20 8.51
CA PHE A 366 3.73 -3.39 7.66
C PHE A 366 3.39 -2.15 6.83
N ALA A 367 3.54 -0.94 7.39
CA ALA A 367 3.35 0.28 6.63
C ALA A 367 4.30 0.29 5.42
N GLN A 368 5.58 0.02 5.63
CA GLN A 368 6.57 -0.08 4.55
C GLN A 368 6.23 -1.17 3.53
N GLY A 369 5.73 -2.33 3.97
CA GLY A 369 5.19 -3.37 3.09
C GLY A 369 4.10 -2.84 2.16
N TYR A 370 3.06 -2.21 2.72
CA TYR A 370 1.97 -1.61 1.92
C TYR A 370 2.46 -0.51 0.98
N GLY A 371 3.41 0.31 1.42
CA GLY A 371 4.03 1.32 0.57
C GLY A 371 4.81 0.70 -0.60
N ALA A 372 5.51 -0.41 -0.36
CA ALA A 372 6.24 -1.15 -1.39
C ALA A 372 5.30 -1.84 -2.38
N GLU A 373 4.09 -2.21 -1.95
CA GLU A 373 3.04 -2.68 -2.84
C GLU A 373 2.43 -1.53 -3.66
N LEU A 374 2.26 -0.34 -3.07
CA LEU A 374 1.59 0.76 -3.76
C LEU A 374 2.50 1.52 -4.73
N LEU A 375 3.73 1.84 -4.33
CA LEU A 375 4.68 2.65 -5.13
C LEU A 375 4.85 2.19 -6.60
N PRO A 376 5.08 0.90 -6.92
CA PRO A 376 5.29 0.45 -8.30
C PRO A 376 4.07 0.62 -9.21
N THR A 377 2.88 0.88 -8.63
CA THR A 377 1.69 1.27 -9.41
C THR A 377 1.88 2.63 -10.09
N PHE A 378 2.61 3.55 -9.46
CA PHE A 378 2.83 4.90 -9.98
C PHE A 378 4.25 5.13 -10.48
N ILE A 379 5.21 4.38 -9.95
CA ILE A 379 6.63 4.47 -10.30
C ILE A 379 7.17 3.07 -10.62
N PRO A 380 6.86 2.51 -11.81
CA PRO A 380 7.10 1.10 -12.11
C PRO A 380 8.57 0.67 -12.12
N LEU A 381 9.52 1.60 -12.22
CA LEU A 381 10.95 1.29 -12.20
C LEU A 381 11.57 1.32 -10.79
N ALA A 382 10.80 1.68 -9.75
CA ALA A 382 11.30 1.79 -8.38
C ALA A 382 11.89 0.47 -7.84
N TRP A 383 11.41 -0.69 -8.31
CA TRP A 383 11.92 -2.01 -7.91
C TRP A 383 13.42 -2.19 -8.20
N SER A 384 13.95 -1.48 -9.20
CA SER A 384 15.35 -1.63 -9.64
C SER A 384 16.35 -0.86 -8.77
N LEU A 385 15.86 -0.07 -7.80
CA LEU A 385 16.70 0.74 -6.94
C LEU A 385 17.42 -0.12 -5.88
N PRO A 386 18.66 0.24 -5.50
CA PRO A 386 19.42 -0.49 -4.49
C PRO A 386 18.93 -0.14 -3.08
N PHE A 387 17.82 -0.73 -2.63
CA PHE A 387 17.26 -0.46 -1.29
C PHE A 387 18.19 -0.89 -0.14
N ASP A 388 19.18 -1.74 -0.40
CA ASP A 388 20.19 -2.16 0.58
C ASP A 388 21.06 -1.00 1.07
N VAL A 389 21.11 0.11 0.32
CA VAL A 389 21.76 1.34 0.79
C VAL A 389 21.11 1.89 2.06
N VAL A 390 19.80 1.67 2.25
CA VAL A 390 19.05 2.12 3.44
C VAL A 390 18.80 0.99 4.42
N THR A 391 18.36 -0.18 3.96
CA THR A 391 17.97 -1.29 4.86
C THR A 391 19.15 -1.87 5.63
N VAL A 392 20.38 -1.88 5.05
CA VAL A 392 21.58 -2.34 5.75
C VAL A 392 21.93 -1.49 6.97
N PRO A 393 22.13 -0.16 6.85
CA PRO A 393 22.41 0.66 8.03
C PRO A 393 21.20 0.71 8.97
N LEU A 394 19.98 0.59 8.45
CA LEU A 394 18.77 0.53 9.27
C LEU A 394 18.72 -0.74 10.13
N LEU A 395 19.06 -1.91 9.60
CA LEU A 395 18.95 -3.20 10.33
C LEU A 395 20.27 -3.68 10.96
N GLY A 396 21.41 -3.09 10.61
CA GLY A 396 22.73 -3.47 11.09
C GLY A 396 23.25 -2.68 12.30
N GLY A 397 22.46 -1.74 12.84
CA GLY A 397 22.88 -0.89 13.96
C GLY A 397 22.87 -1.61 15.32
N PRO A 398 23.76 -1.24 16.27
CA PRO A 398 23.91 -1.91 17.57
C PRO A 398 22.68 -1.86 18.49
N ARG A 399 21.68 -1.01 18.19
CA ARG A 399 20.41 -0.96 18.94
C ARG A 399 19.38 -2.03 18.48
N ARG A 400 19.68 -2.83 17.45
CA ARG A 400 18.66 -3.54 16.66
C ARG A 400 18.85 -5.05 16.52
N GLU A 401 19.79 -5.65 17.27
CA GLU A 401 20.02 -7.11 17.27
C GLU A 401 18.84 -7.93 17.84
N GLY A 402 17.82 -7.28 18.41
CA GLY A 402 16.82 -7.94 19.25
C GLY A 402 15.41 -8.16 18.66
N ILE A 403 15.10 -7.82 17.40
CA ILE A 403 13.84 -8.26 16.75
C ILE A 403 14.21 -8.95 15.44
N GLN A 404 14.38 -10.27 15.48
CA GLN A 404 14.78 -11.09 14.33
C GLN A 404 13.61 -11.85 13.69
N GLN A 405 12.40 -11.26 13.65
CA GLN A 405 11.28 -11.89 12.96
C GLN A 405 10.92 -11.19 11.64
N PRO A 406 10.61 -11.95 10.58
CA PRO A 406 10.26 -11.41 9.26
C PRO A 406 9.00 -10.55 9.24
N LEU A 407 8.90 -9.72 8.20
CA LEU A 407 7.66 -9.22 7.62
C LEU A 407 6.72 -10.40 7.29
N VAL A 408 5.47 -10.35 7.75
CA VAL A 408 4.42 -11.35 7.45
C VAL A 408 3.55 -10.91 6.30
#